data_AF-G5JC43-F1
#
_entry.id   AF-G5JC43-F1
#
_cell.length_a   1.000
_cell.length_b   1.000
_cell.length_c   1.000
_cell.angle_alpha   90.00
_cell.angle_beta   90.00
_cell.angle_gamma   90.00
#
_symmetry.space_group_name_H-M   'P 1'
#
loop_
_entity.id
_entity.type
_entity.pdbx_description
1 polymer ?
#
loop_
_entity_poly.entity_id
_entity_poly.type
_entity_poly.pdbx_seq_one_letter_code
_entity_poly.pdbx_strand_id
1 'polypeptide(L)'
;AAEIDSYLDSDDYILQFGENIVPYPYCLNTKTGMTTNVFNRTVSLVGGFATSDVNSNQAQLIASIASNLAQKINVAVSTGGISGSTNKRFRIAVTKAGITPVAKRSNQTYEVGYGQLSAKIQNIHKTGGKIVSITEVI
;
A
#
# COMPACT_ATOMS: atom_id res chain seq x y z
N ALA A 1 11.02 33.98 15.07
CA ALA A 1 11.85 34.47 13.96
C ALA A 1 13.02 33.52 13.75
N ALA A 2 14.01 33.48 14.66
CA ALA A 2 15.22 32.66 14.52
C ALA A 2 15.03 31.18 14.12
N GLU A 3 13.98 30.50 14.62
CA GLU A 3 13.70 29.11 14.22
C GLU A 3 13.29 28.98 12.75
N ILE A 4 12.44 29.88 12.24
CA ILE A 4 12.01 29.88 10.83
C ILE A 4 13.22 30.19 9.93
N ASP A 5 14.00 31.19 10.32
CA ASP A 5 15.18 31.62 9.59
C ASP A 5 16.22 30.47 9.49
N SER A 6 16.36 29.66 10.55
CA SER A 6 17.26 28.49 10.52
C SER A 6 16.90 27.44 9.47
N TYR A 7 15.62 27.31 9.09
CA TYR A 7 15.20 26.39 8.03
C TYR A 7 15.42 27.01 6.64
N LEU A 8 15.14 28.30 6.49
CA LEU A 8 15.29 29.02 5.22
C LEU A 8 16.77 29.20 4.82
N ASP A 9 17.63 29.48 5.79
CA ASP A 9 19.06 29.69 5.58
C ASP A 9 19.87 28.38 5.63
N SER A 10 19.19 27.23 5.65
CA SER A 10 19.86 25.93 5.68
C SER A 10 20.42 25.54 4.32
N ASP A 11 21.57 24.87 4.33
CA ASP A 11 22.17 24.30 3.12
C ASP A 11 21.20 23.34 2.40
N ASP A 12 20.37 22.60 3.16
CA ASP A 12 19.38 21.67 2.60
C ASP A 12 18.33 22.40 1.77
N TYR A 13 17.82 23.53 2.25
CA TYR A 13 16.84 24.35 1.51
C TYR A 13 17.43 24.91 0.23
N ILE A 14 18.65 25.48 0.30
CA ILE A 14 19.35 26.06 -0.85
C ILE A 14 19.66 24.98 -1.91
N LEU A 15 20.16 23.81 -1.50
CA LEU A 15 20.48 22.71 -2.42
C LEU A 15 19.22 22.10 -3.06
N GLN A 16 18.10 22.09 -2.36
CA GLN A 16 16.89 21.43 -2.82
C GLN A 16 15.95 22.32 -3.64
N PHE A 17 15.84 23.61 -3.28
CA PHE A 17 14.91 24.55 -3.91
C PHE A 17 15.62 25.76 -4.51
N GLY A 18 16.71 26.22 -3.88
CA GLY A 18 17.37 27.47 -4.25
C GLY A 18 16.44 28.68 -4.07
N GLU A 19 16.65 29.73 -4.87
CA GLU A 19 15.95 31.01 -4.71
C GLU A 19 14.67 31.14 -5.56
N ASN A 20 14.58 30.43 -6.68
CA ASN A 20 13.57 30.67 -7.73
C ASN A 20 12.57 29.53 -7.93
N ILE A 21 12.48 28.58 -6.99
CA ILE A 21 11.56 27.44 -7.07
C ILE A 21 10.65 27.44 -5.85
N VAL A 22 9.34 27.23 -6.09
CA VAL A 22 8.36 27.09 -5.00
C VAL A 22 8.59 25.75 -4.29
N PRO A 23 8.71 25.73 -2.95
CA PRO A 23 8.91 24.50 -2.20
C PRO A 23 7.83 23.45 -2.46
N TYR A 24 8.26 22.20 -2.57
CA TYR A 24 7.40 21.04 -2.77
C TYR A 24 7.87 19.87 -1.89
N PRO A 25 6.97 18.93 -1.52
CA PRO A 25 7.37 17.74 -0.76
C PRO A 25 8.37 16.88 -1.55
N TYR A 26 9.64 16.89 -1.15
CA TYR A 26 10.71 16.25 -1.92
C TYR A 26 11.12 14.85 -1.42
N CYS A 27 10.67 14.46 -0.22
CA CYS A 27 10.96 13.20 0.45
C CYS A 27 9.94 12.08 0.12
N LEU A 28 9.22 12.23 -1.00
CA LEU A 28 8.28 11.23 -1.54
C LEU A 28 8.95 10.23 -2.50
N ASN A 29 10.20 10.48 -2.89
CA ASN A 29 11.00 9.59 -3.72
C ASN A 29 12.19 9.05 -2.92
N THR A 30 12.69 7.88 -3.31
CA THR A 30 13.91 7.33 -2.73
C THR A 30 15.09 8.22 -3.10
N LYS A 31 15.83 8.67 -2.08
CA LYS A 31 17.05 9.47 -2.23
C LYS A 31 18.18 8.84 -1.44
N THR A 32 19.38 8.87 -2.01
CA THR A 32 20.60 8.42 -1.33
C THR A 32 20.82 9.27 -0.08
N GLY A 33 21.09 8.62 1.06
CA GLY A 33 21.29 9.31 2.35
C GLY A 33 20.03 9.55 3.18
N MET A 34 18.83 9.31 2.63
CA MET A 34 17.58 9.44 3.38
C MET A 34 17.09 8.09 3.92
N THR A 35 16.60 8.07 5.16
CA THR A 35 16.08 6.83 5.76
C THR A 35 14.65 6.54 5.29
N THR A 36 14.29 5.25 5.22
CA THR A 36 12.92 4.81 4.90
C THR A 36 11.87 5.36 5.89
N ASN A 37 12.25 5.59 7.14
CA ASN A 37 11.33 6.14 8.14
C ASN A 37 10.92 7.58 7.82
N VAL A 38 11.84 8.39 7.28
CA VAL A 38 11.50 9.75 6.83
C VAL A 38 10.43 9.70 5.75
N PHE A 39 10.55 8.80 4.77
CA PHE A 39 9.50 8.60 3.77
C PHE A 39 8.15 8.24 4.42
N ASN A 40 8.12 7.27 5.33
CA ASN A 40 6.88 6.86 6.01
C ASN A 40 6.23 8.02 6.78
N ARG A 41 7.03 8.83 7.47
CA ARG A 41 6.60 10.02 8.20
C ARG A 41 6.05 11.09 7.26
N THR A 42 6.77 11.40 6.17
CA THR A 42 6.35 12.37 5.17
C THR A 42 5.01 12.00 4.54
N VAL A 43 4.87 10.75 4.07
CA VAL A 43 3.63 10.30 3.42
C VAL A 43 2.45 10.35 4.39
N SER A 44 2.69 10.10 5.68
CA SER A 44 1.64 10.20 6.70
C SER A 44 1.15 11.63 6.94
N LEU A 45 2.03 12.63 6.77
CA LEU A 45 1.72 14.04 7.02
C LEU A 45 1.15 14.74 5.78
N VAL A 46 1.73 14.49 4.60
CA VAL A 46 1.32 15.12 3.33
C VAL A 46 -0.08 14.68 2.91
N GLY A 47 -0.45 13.42 3.18
CA GLY A 47 -1.72 12.84 2.76
C GLY A 47 -1.93 12.92 1.24
N GLY A 48 -3.14 13.31 0.80
CA GLY A 48 -3.50 13.43 -0.62
C GLY A 48 -4.04 14.81 -0.97
N PHE A 49 -4.34 15.07 -2.25
CA PHE A 49 -4.76 16.39 -2.74
C PHE A 49 -6.00 16.99 -2.04
N ALA A 50 -6.84 16.16 -1.42
CA ALA A 50 -8.05 16.56 -0.70
C ALA A 50 -7.86 16.46 0.83
N THR A 51 -6.70 16.86 1.35
CA THR A 51 -6.41 16.86 2.78
C THR A 51 -5.93 18.24 3.26
N SER A 52 -6.09 18.52 4.55
CA SER A 52 -5.59 19.72 5.20
C SER A 52 -5.09 19.40 6.61
N ASP A 53 -4.11 20.17 7.07
CA ASP A 53 -3.54 20.11 8.41
C ASP A 53 -4.47 20.68 9.49
N VAL A 54 -5.48 21.47 9.09
CA VAL A 54 -6.45 22.14 9.97
C VAL A 54 -7.26 21.20 10.86
N ASN A 55 -7.52 19.97 10.42
CA ASN A 55 -8.37 19.03 11.16
C ASN A 55 -7.66 18.39 12.37
N SER A 56 -6.33 18.46 12.45
CA SER A 56 -5.57 17.93 13.59
C SER A 56 -4.70 19.01 14.21
N ASN A 57 -5.25 19.75 15.18
CA ASN A 57 -4.49 20.67 16.03
C ASN A 57 -3.53 19.96 17.02
N GLN A 58 -3.15 18.73 16.73
CA GLN A 58 -2.30 17.87 17.55
C GLN A 58 -1.11 17.41 16.73
N ALA A 59 0.07 17.41 17.35
CA ALA A 59 1.28 16.92 16.71
C ALA A 59 1.18 15.41 16.45
N GLN A 60 1.25 15.02 15.16
CA GLN A 60 0.98 13.64 14.73
C GLN A 60 2.16 12.68 14.96
N LEU A 61 3.40 13.18 14.98
CA LEU A 61 4.60 12.34 14.85
C LEU A 61 5.44 12.19 16.13
N ILE A 62 5.03 12.77 17.26
CA ILE A 62 5.84 12.84 18.50
C ILE A 62 6.40 11.48 18.90
N ALA A 63 5.54 10.47 19.05
CA ALA A 63 5.96 9.14 19.50
C ALA A 63 6.90 8.46 18.49
N SER A 64 6.62 8.60 17.18
CA SER A 64 7.42 7.97 16.13
C SER A 64 8.83 8.57 16.01
N ILE A 65 8.95 9.89 16.23
CA ILE A 65 10.22 10.61 16.23
C ILE A 65 11.01 10.25 17.49
N ALA A 66 10.38 10.30 18.66
CA ALA A 66 11.03 10.01 19.93
C ALA A 66 11.51 8.56 20.06
N SER A 67 10.75 7.60 19.51
CA SER A 67 11.11 6.17 19.55
C SER A 67 11.98 5.70 18.38
N ASN A 68 12.25 6.58 17.40
CA ASN A 68 12.85 6.22 16.11
C ASN A 68 12.20 5.01 15.41
N LEU A 69 10.93 4.73 15.72
CA LEU A 69 10.23 3.58 15.19
C LEU A 69 9.57 3.92 13.86
N ALA A 70 9.45 2.94 12.97
CA ALA A 70 8.81 3.12 11.67
C ALA A 70 7.34 3.54 11.85
N GLN A 71 6.95 4.66 11.25
CA GLN A 71 5.57 5.09 11.29
C GLN A 71 4.70 4.24 10.35
N LYS A 72 3.54 3.81 10.84
CA LYS A 72 2.52 3.17 10.01
C LYS A 72 1.90 4.20 9.07
N ILE A 73 2.01 3.96 7.77
CA ILE A 73 1.34 4.78 6.75
C ILE A 73 -0.14 4.41 6.75
N ASN A 74 -1.01 5.34 7.13
CA ASN A 74 -2.45 5.20 6.98
C ASN A 74 -2.87 5.96 5.71
N VAL A 75 -2.78 5.33 4.55
CA VAL A 75 -3.39 5.91 3.34
C VAL A 75 -4.90 5.73 3.49
N ALA A 76 -5.66 6.83 3.40
CA ALA A 76 -7.11 6.77 3.24
C ALA A 76 -7.40 6.22 1.84
N VAL A 77 -7.27 4.90 1.70
CA VAL A 77 -7.55 4.19 0.46
C VAL A 77 -9.07 4.22 0.27
N SER A 78 -9.54 5.04 -0.66
CA SER A 78 -10.89 4.96 -1.24
C SER A 78 -10.99 3.77 -2.21
N THR A 79 -10.44 2.63 -1.82
CA THR A 79 -10.55 1.36 -2.52
C THR A 79 -11.09 0.40 -1.49
N GLY A 80 -12.29 -0.15 -1.73
CA GLY A 80 -12.99 -1.05 -0.83
C GLY A 80 -12.29 -2.40 -0.65
N GLY A 81 -11.06 -2.39 -0.14
CA GLY A 81 -10.23 -3.55 0.16
C GLY A 81 -9.73 -3.42 1.59
N ILE A 82 -10.46 -4.04 2.52
CA ILE A 82 -10.15 -4.06 3.94
C ILE A 82 -8.79 -4.73 4.15
N SER A 83 -7.83 -4.01 4.70
CA SER A 83 -6.48 -4.51 5.02
C SER A 83 -6.54 -5.56 6.14
N GLY A 84 -6.54 -6.83 5.75
CA GLY A 84 -6.28 -8.00 6.59
C GLY A 84 -5.97 -9.19 5.69
N SER A 85 -5.00 -10.06 6.03
CA SER A 85 -4.65 -11.20 5.16
C SER A 85 -5.86 -12.11 4.88
N THR A 86 -6.80 -12.19 5.82
CA THR A 86 -8.09 -12.90 5.70
C THR A 86 -9.03 -12.30 4.67
N ASN A 87 -8.94 -10.99 4.40
CA ASN A 87 -9.83 -10.25 3.51
C ASN A 87 -9.31 -10.14 2.08
N LYS A 88 -8.09 -10.64 1.83
CA LYS A 88 -7.55 -10.76 0.47
C LYS A 88 -8.40 -11.74 -0.34
N ARG A 89 -8.66 -11.39 -1.60
CA ARG A 89 -9.33 -12.26 -2.58
C ARG A 89 -8.30 -12.79 -3.57
N PHE A 90 -8.50 -14.03 -3.99
CA PHE A 90 -7.62 -14.71 -4.92
C PHE A 90 -8.44 -15.25 -6.08
N ARG A 91 -7.95 -15.02 -7.30
CA ARG A 91 -8.46 -15.64 -8.51
C ARG A 91 -7.65 -16.89 -8.79
N ILE A 92 -8.35 -18.02 -8.89
CA ILE A 92 -7.79 -19.34 -9.20
C ILE A 92 -8.22 -19.68 -10.62
N ALA A 93 -7.25 -19.81 -11.52
CA ALA A 93 -7.47 -20.34 -12.87
C ALA A 93 -7.26 -21.86 -12.85
N VAL A 94 -8.26 -22.60 -13.32
CA VAL A 94 -8.27 -24.06 -13.34
C VAL A 94 -8.46 -24.54 -14.77
N THR A 95 -7.68 -25.55 -15.15
CA THR A 95 -7.86 -26.35 -16.35
C THR A 95 -8.32 -27.74 -15.95
N LYS A 96 -9.30 -28.28 -16.66
CA LYS A 96 -9.78 -29.65 -16.47
C LYS A 96 -9.82 -30.33 -17.82
N ALA A 97 -9.29 -31.55 -17.86
CA ALA A 97 -9.33 -32.38 -19.06
C ALA A 97 -10.75 -32.89 -19.29
N GLY A 98 -11.32 -32.55 -20.45
CA GLY A 98 -12.63 -33.04 -20.89
C GLY A 98 -13.83 -32.25 -20.36
N ILE A 99 -14.91 -32.29 -21.14
CA ILE A 99 -16.23 -31.79 -20.75
C ILE A 99 -16.91 -32.91 -19.98
N THR A 100 -17.12 -32.72 -18.68
CA THR A 100 -17.94 -33.65 -17.89
C THR A 100 -19.37 -33.10 -17.81
N PRO A 101 -20.39 -33.93 -17.51
CA PRO A 101 -21.76 -33.44 -17.31
C PRO A 101 -21.87 -32.31 -16.26
N VAL A 102 -20.92 -32.30 -15.30
CA VAL A 102 -20.82 -31.32 -14.22
C VAL A 102 -19.99 -30.08 -14.62
N ALA A 103 -18.94 -30.25 -15.43
CA ALA A 103 -18.07 -29.16 -15.86
C ALA A 103 -18.16 -28.96 -17.38
N LYS A 104 -19.01 -27.99 -17.77
CA LYS A 104 -19.27 -27.65 -19.19
C LYS A 104 -18.12 -26.92 -19.89
N ARG A 105 -17.12 -26.45 -19.14
CA ARG A 105 -15.94 -25.73 -19.66
C ARG A 105 -14.68 -26.37 -19.09
N SER A 106 -13.71 -26.60 -19.97
CA SER A 106 -12.37 -27.09 -19.61
C SER A 106 -11.60 -26.07 -18.79
N ASN A 107 -11.72 -24.78 -19.12
CA ASN A 107 -11.07 -23.69 -18.40
C ASN A 107 -12.10 -22.94 -17.55
N GLN A 108 -11.85 -22.82 -16.24
CA GLN A 108 -12.71 -22.11 -15.30
C GLN A 108 -11.88 -21.22 -14.37
N THR A 109 -12.44 -20.08 -14.00
CA THR A 109 -11.85 -19.13 -13.05
C THR A 109 -12.76 -18.97 -11.84
N TYR A 110 -12.19 -19.02 -10.65
CA TYR A 110 -12.91 -18.83 -9.39
C TYR A 110 -12.28 -17.72 -8.57
N GLU A 111 -13.09 -16.88 -7.94
CA GLU A 111 -12.61 -15.88 -6.99
C GLU A 111 -13.06 -16.26 -5.58
N VAL A 112 -12.12 -16.33 -4.64
CA VAL A 112 -12.39 -16.71 -3.25
C VAL A 112 -11.58 -15.86 -2.27
N GLY A 113 -12.14 -15.63 -1.08
CA GLY A 113 -11.39 -15.02 0.01
C GLY A 113 -10.35 -15.98 0.60
N TYR A 114 -9.35 -15.46 1.33
CA TYR A 114 -8.29 -16.25 1.97
C TYR A 114 -8.83 -17.41 2.83
N GLY A 115 -9.86 -17.16 3.66
CA GLY A 115 -10.45 -18.20 4.51
C GLY A 115 -11.07 -19.37 3.76
N GLN A 116 -11.48 -19.18 2.50
CA GLN A 116 -12.08 -20.21 1.65
C GLN A 116 -11.09 -20.83 0.66
N LEU A 117 -9.87 -20.28 0.56
CA LEU A 117 -8.88 -20.66 -0.45
C LEU A 117 -8.48 -22.14 -0.34
N SER A 118 -8.12 -22.59 0.87
CA SER A 118 -7.70 -23.98 1.11
C SER A 118 -8.81 -24.98 0.76
N ALA A 119 -10.03 -24.74 1.23
CA ALA A 119 -11.19 -25.58 0.93
C ALA A 119 -11.47 -25.64 -0.58
N LYS A 120 -11.34 -24.51 -1.28
CA LYS A 120 -11.56 -24.45 -2.73
C LYS A 120 -10.48 -25.22 -3.50
N ILE A 121 -9.21 -25.08 -3.14
CA ILE A 121 -8.09 -25.83 -3.75
C ILE A 121 -8.29 -27.33 -3.58
N GLN A 122 -8.64 -27.78 -2.37
CA GLN A 122 -8.91 -29.20 -2.12
C GLN A 122 -10.08 -29.72 -2.97
N ASN A 123 -11.15 -28.95 -3.10
CA ASN A 123 -12.28 -29.31 -3.97
C ASN A 123 -11.89 -29.38 -5.46
N ILE A 124 -11.01 -28.49 -5.92
CA ILE A 124 -10.48 -28.53 -7.30
C ILE A 124 -9.68 -29.82 -7.53
N HIS A 125 -8.81 -30.20 -6.58
CA HIS A 125 -8.05 -31.45 -6.68
C HIS A 125 -8.96 -32.69 -6.63
N LYS A 126 -9.96 -32.72 -5.73
CA LYS A 126 -10.95 -33.82 -5.64
C LYS A 126 -11.75 -33.99 -6.92
N THR A 127 -12.05 -32.89 -7.62
CA THR A 127 -12.77 -32.92 -8.89
C THR A 127 -11.86 -33.17 -10.10
N GLY A 128 -10.55 -33.35 -9.90
CA GLY A 128 -9.58 -33.64 -10.95
C GLY A 128 -9.19 -32.43 -11.81
N GLY A 129 -9.44 -31.21 -11.34
CA GLY A 129 -8.95 -29.99 -11.99
C GLY A 129 -7.48 -29.72 -11.67
N LYS A 130 -6.72 -29.25 -12.65
CA LYS A 130 -5.35 -28.75 -12.48
C LYS A 130 -5.34 -27.24 -12.37
N ILE A 131 -4.67 -26.71 -11.35
CA ILE A 131 -4.55 -25.27 -11.14
C ILE A 131 -3.46 -24.73 -12.07
N VAL A 132 -3.80 -23.69 -12.84
CA VAL A 132 -2.87 -22.99 -13.74
C VAL A 132 -2.18 -21.85 -13.01
N SER A 133 -2.95 -21.03 -12.29
CA SER A 133 -2.42 -19.89 -11.55
C SER A 133 -3.34 -19.48 -10.40
N ILE A 134 -2.73 -18.85 -9.40
CA ILE A 134 -3.40 -18.20 -8.28
C ILE A 134 -2.84 -16.78 -8.17
N THR A 135 -3.68 -15.77 -8.36
CA THR A 135 -3.27 -14.36 -8.31
C THR A 135 -4.16 -13.60 -7.33
N GLU A 136 -3.57 -12.67 -6.58
CA GLU A 136 -4.33 -11.74 -5.74
C GLU A 136 -5.18 -10.80 -6.61
N VAL A 137 -6.46 -10.62 -6.24
CA VAL A 137 -7.38 -9.69 -6.89
C VAL A 137 -7.50 -8.47 -5.99
N ILE A 138 -7.07 -7.32 -6.53
CA ILE A 138 -7.15 -6.00 -5.89
C ILE A 138 -8.57 -5.46 -6.09
#